data_AF-I4HKV6-F1
#
_entry.id   AF-I4HKV6-F1
#
_cell.length_a   1.000
_cell.length_b   1.000
_cell.length_c   1.000
_cell.angle_alpha   90.00
_cell.angle_beta   90.00
_cell.angle_gamma   90.00
#
_symmetry.space_group_name_H-M   'P 1'
#
loop_
_entity.id
_entity.type
_entity.pdbx_description
1 polymer ?
#
loop_
_entity_poly.entity_id
_entity_poly.type
_entity_poly.pdbx_seq_one_letter_code
_entity_poly.pdbx_strand_id
1 'polypeptide(L)'
;MSIHRVRIARDKGEFVQSLVNFNQGIGPFQTYADVIAFAAALGVRYQERLAIENVAKEPSPINLEIFISRGYDTLIKLLAVNELQDTKILSPHGVDSEALRVTIFEEYANAGLARLERELRGAVDYTERLLLIISQERFREITATTEFDLGRFL
;
A
#
# COMPACT_ATOMS: atom_id res chain seq x y z
N MET A 1 5.97 22.38 -11.62
CA MET A 1 5.39 21.08 -11.24
C MET A 1 6.44 20.04 -11.55
N SER A 2 7.03 19.43 -10.52
CA SER A 2 7.93 18.31 -10.66
C SER A 2 7.10 17.06 -10.96
N ILE A 3 7.43 16.36 -12.04
CA ILE A 3 6.75 15.12 -12.42
C ILE A 3 7.31 14.01 -11.52
N HIS A 4 6.80 13.90 -10.29
CA HIS A 4 7.16 12.80 -9.40
C HIS A 4 6.47 11.52 -9.87
N ARG A 5 7.19 10.40 -9.81
CA ARG A 5 6.67 9.08 -10.14
C ARG A 5 6.89 8.16 -8.96
N VAL A 6 5.85 7.42 -8.60
CA VAL A 6 5.91 6.38 -7.58
C VAL A 6 6.53 5.13 -8.18
N ARG A 7 7.63 4.69 -7.60
CA ARG A 7 8.42 3.54 -8.00
C ARG A 7 7.87 2.26 -7.36
N ILE A 8 8.06 1.15 -8.06
CA ILE A 8 7.71 -0.20 -7.59
C ILE A 8 8.99 -1.01 -7.56
N ALA A 9 9.19 -1.80 -6.51
CA ALA A 9 10.37 -2.64 -6.37
C ALA A 9 10.39 -3.76 -7.44
N ARG A 10 11.56 -4.05 -7.98
CA ARG A 10 11.73 -5.00 -9.10
C ARG A 10 11.22 -6.40 -8.75
N ASP A 11 11.46 -6.85 -7.54
CA ASP A 11 11.03 -8.16 -7.03
C ASP A 11 9.52 -8.26 -6.81
N LYS A 12 8.80 -7.12 -6.78
CA LYS A 12 7.34 -7.07 -6.62
C LYS A 12 6.57 -6.84 -7.91
N GLY A 13 7.27 -6.68 -9.05
CA GLY A 13 6.64 -6.33 -10.33
C GLY A 13 5.57 -7.33 -10.77
N GLU A 14 5.93 -8.61 -10.88
CA GLU A 14 5.00 -9.68 -11.28
C GLU A 14 3.82 -9.84 -10.32
N PHE A 15 4.08 -9.70 -9.02
CA PHE A 15 3.03 -9.77 -8.00
C PHE A 15 2.03 -8.59 -8.11
N VAL A 16 2.51 -7.39 -8.36
CA VAL A 16 1.62 -6.23 -8.58
C VAL A 16 0.79 -6.42 -9.85
N GLN A 17 1.33 -7.08 -10.89
CA GLN A 17 0.59 -7.42 -12.09
C GLN A 17 -0.54 -8.42 -11.85
N SER A 18 -0.29 -9.47 -11.05
CA SER A 18 -1.31 -10.48 -10.77
C SER A 18 -2.49 -9.96 -9.95
N LEU A 19 -2.30 -8.85 -9.22
CA LEU A 19 -3.35 -8.20 -8.43
C LEU A 19 -4.28 -7.29 -9.22
N VAL A 20 -3.95 -6.95 -10.46
CA VAL A 20 -4.79 -6.06 -11.29
C VAL A 20 -5.65 -6.86 -12.26
N ASN A 21 -6.90 -6.46 -12.39
CA ASN A 21 -7.83 -7.00 -13.37
C ASN A 21 -7.52 -6.47 -14.78
N PHE A 22 -6.51 -7.05 -15.44
CA PHE A 22 -6.29 -6.86 -16.88
C PHE A 22 -6.91 -8.01 -17.67
N ASN A 23 -7.59 -7.70 -18.77
CA ASN A 23 -8.01 -8.65 -19.82
C ASN A 23 -8.60 -9.96 -19.29
N GLN A 24 -9.69 -9.90 -18.51
CA GLN A 24 -10.39 -11.05 -17.91
C GLN A 24 -9.71 -11.67 -16.66
N GLY A 25 -8.73 -10.98 -16.08
CA GLY A 25 -8.12 -11.39 -14.80
C GLY A 25 -9.10 -11.36 -13.62
N ILE A 26 -8.80 -12.14 -12.58
CA ILE A 26 -9.56 -12.18 -11.31
C ILE A 26 -8.91 -11.27 -10.26
N GLY A 27 -8.05 -10.34 -10.71
CA GLY A 27 -7.35 -9.40 -9.84
C GLY A 27 -8.35 -8.51 -9.08
N PRO A 28 -8.20 -8.33 -7.76
CA PRO A 28 -9.14 -7.54 -6.96
C PRO A 28 -9.08 -6.03 -7.22
N PHE A 29 -8.03 -5.54 -7.88
CA PHE A 29 -7.81 -4.11 -8.12
C PHE A 29 -8.01 -3.72 -9.58
N GLN A 30 -8.47 -2.50 -9.82
CA GLN A 30 -8.69 -1.97 -11.17
C GLN A 30 -7.39 -1.45 -11.80
N THR A 31 -6.50 -0.86 -11.00
CA THR A 31 -5.27 -0.25 -11.49
C THR A 31 -4.10 -0.53 -10.57
N TYR A 32 -2.88 -0.40 -11.08
CA TYR A 32 -1.66 -0.46 -10.26
C TYR A 32 -1.65 0.57 -9.14
N ALA A 33 -2.20 1.78 -9.37
CA ALA A 33 -2.28 2.81 -8.35
C ALA A 33 -3.11 2.35 -7.13
N ASP A 34 -4.20 1.61 -7.37
CA ASP A 34 -5.05 1.07 -6.30
C ASP A 34 -4.30 0.00 -5.48
N VAL A 35 -3.55 -0.88 -6.15
CA VAL A 35 -2.70 -1.89 -5.49
C VAL A 35 -1.67 -1.21 -4.58
N ILE A 36 -0.96 -0.22 -5.10
CA ILE A 36 0.10 0.48 -4.36
C ILE A 36 -0.48 1.29 -3.20
N ALA A 37 -1.61 1.97 -3.40
CA ALA A 37 -2.28 2.71 -2.32
C ALA A 37 -2.76 1.79 -1.20
N PHE A 38 -3.36 0.64 -1.56
CA PHE A 38 -3.77 -0.36 -0.58
C PHE A 38 -2.58 -0.96 0.18
N ALA A 39 -1.50 -1.30 -0.54
CA ALA A 39 -0.28 -1.79 0.07
C ALA A 39 0.34 -0.75 1.02
N ALA A 40 0.35 0.53 0.67
CA ALA A 40 0.86 1.58 1.55
C ALA A 40 0.07 1.66 2.86
N ALA A 41 -1.26 1.61 2.78
CA ALA A 41 -2.11 1.57 3.97
C ALA A 41 -1.82 0.33 4.85
N LEU A 42 -1.60 -0.82 4.22
CA LEU A 42 -1.24 -2.05 4.93
C LEU A 42 0.15 -1.97 5.57
N GLY A 43 1.14 -1.39 4.90
CA GLY A 43 2.49 -1.20 5.45
C GLY A 43 2.46 -0.36 6.72
N VAL A 44 1.68 0.72 6.71
CA VAL A 44 1.50 1.61 7.88
C VAL A 44 0.79 0.90 9.02
N ARG A 45 -0.21 0.07 8.73
CA ARG A 45 -0.91 -0.74 9.74
C ARG A 45 0.06 -1.61 10.55
N TYR A 46 1.08 -2.14 9.89
CA TYR A 46 2.11 -2.97 10.54
C TYR A 46 3.36 -2.17 10.96
N GLN A 47 3.38 -0.85 10.72
CA GLN A 47 4.52 0.03 11.01
C GLN A 47 5.83 -0.46 10.38
N GLU A 48 5.74 -1.08 9.19
CA GLU A 48 6.87 -1.61 8.45
C GLU A 48 7.19 -0.69 7.26
N ARG A 49 8.46 -0.38 7.03
CA ARG A 49 8.97 0.36 5.86
C ARG A 49 10.10 -0.44 5.22
N LEU A 50 10.11 -0.48 3.89
CA LEU A 50 11.14 -1.17 3.13
C LEU A 50 11.63 -0.29 1.99
N ALA A 51 12.91 0.11 2.04
CA ALA A 51 13.55 0.89 0.99
C ALA A 51 13.50 0.17 -0.37
N ILE A 52 13.30 0.94 -1.45
CA ILE A 52 13.34 0.41 -2.81
C ILE A 52 14.76 0.59 -3.36
N GLU A 53 15.49 -0.51 -3.46
CA GLU A 53 16.85 -0.51 -4.03
C GLU A 53 16.82 -0.56 -5.56
N ASN A 54 15.96 -1.43 -6.11
CA ASN A 54 15.87 -1.68 -7.55
C ASN A 54 14.45 -1.44 -8.04
N VAL A 55 14.32 -0.61 -9.08
CA VAL A 55 13.01 -0.25 -9.65
C VAL A 55 12.62 -1.26 -10.73
N ALA A 56 11.36 -1.69 -10.71
CA ALA A 56 10.77 -2.54 -11.73
C ALA A 56 10.74 -1.82 -13.09
N LYS A 57 11.01 -2.56 -14.18
CA LYS A 57 10.74 -2.08 -15.54
C LYS A 57 9.24 -2.16 -15.83
N GLU A 58 8.60 -3.23 -15.36
CA GLU A 58 7.17 -3.46 -15.45
C GLU A 58 6.64 -3.99 -14.10
N PRO A 59 5.57 -3.39 -13.52
CA PRO A 59 4.92 -2.16 -13.98
C PRO A 59 5.87 -0.96 -13.92
N SER A 60 5.80 -0.09 -14.92
CA SER A 60 6.61 1.13 -14.96
C SER A 60 6.23 2.09 -13.82
N PRO A 61 7.15 2.94 -13.32
CA PRO A 61 6.83 3.95 -12.32
C PRO A 61 5.60 4.79 -12.69
N ILE A 62 4.67 4.93 -11.76
CA ILE A 62 3.34 5.52 -11.98
C ILE A 62 3.43 7.02 -11.69
N ASN A 63 2.88 7.87 -12.56
CA ASN A 63 2.87 9.33 -12.33
C ASN A 63 2.07 9.65 -11.05
N LEU A 64 2.61 10.49 -10.16
CA LEU A 64 1.96 10.94 -8.93
C LEU A 64 0.56 11.53 -9.21
N GLU A 65 0.37 12.21 -10.34
CA GLU A 65 -0.93 12.75 -10.76
C GLU A 65 -2.04 11.68 -10.89
N ILE A 66 -1.67 10.42 -11.18
CA ILE A 66 -2.63 9.31 -11.24
C ILE A 66 -3.17 9.02 -9.83
N PHE A 67 -2.31 9.08 -8.81
CA PHE A 67 -2.75 8.91 -7.42
C PHE A 67 -3.63 10.08 -6.97
N ILE A 68 -3.26 11.31 -7.33
CA ILE A 68 -4.03 12.51 -7.01
C ILE A 68 -5.42 12.46 -7.66
N SER A 69 -5.50 12.15 -8.96
CA SER A 69 -6.77 12.07 -9.69
C SER A 69 -7.70 10.96 -9.19
N ARG A 70 -7.16 9.90 -8.58
CA ARG A 70 -7.92 8.84 -7.91
C ARG A 70 -8.28 9.14 -6.45
N GLY A 71 -7.84 10.28 -5.91
CA GLY A 71 -8.14 10.70 -4.54
C GLY A 71 -7.19 10.20 -3.45
N TYR A 72 -6.03 9.63 -3.83
CA TYR A 72 -5.03 9.13 -2.87
C TYR A 72 -4.08 10.21 -2.33
N ASP A 73 -4.23 11.46 -2.77
CA ASP A 73 -3.43 12.59 -2.27
C ASP A 73 -3.52 12.73 -0.74
N THR A 74 -4.73 12.62 -0.19
CA THR A 74 -4.94 12.69 1.27
C THR A 74 -4.23 11.55 1.99
N LEU A 75 -4.27 10.32 1.45
CA LEU A 75 -3.56 9.18 2.02
C LEU A 75 -2.06 9.47 2.07
N ILE A 76 -1.44 9.83 0.94
CA ILE A 76 0.00 10.12 0.84
C ILE A 76 0.42 11.18 1.86
N LYS A 77 -0.35 12.27 1.97
CA LYS A 77 -0.12 13.35 2.93
C LYS A 77 -0.23 12.89 4.38
N LEU A 78 -1.29 12.14 4.72
CA LEU A 78 -1.50 11.63 6.07
C LEU A 78 -0.40 10.66 6.49
N LEU A 79 0.05 9.78 5.59
CA LEU A 79 1.14 8.85 5.89
C LEU A 79 2.44 9.60 6.20
N ALA A 80 2.75 10.65 5.42
CA ALA A 80 3.94 11.45 5.65
C ALA A 80 3.90 12.24 6.97
N VAL A 81 2.73 12.80 7.33
CA VAL A 81 2.55 13.47 8.64
C VAL A 81 2.66 12.48 9.77
N ASN A 82 2.04 11.30 9.64
CA ASN A 82 2.12 10.24 10.64
C ASN A 82 3.57 9.74 10.83
N GLU A 83 4.37 9.71 9.77
CA GLU A 83 5.76 9.28 9.87
C GLU A 83 6.66 10.33 10.51
N LEU A 84 6.60 11.57 10.02
CA LEU A 84 7.54 12.62 10.44
C LEU A 84 7.07 13.37 11.69
N GLN A 85 5.80 13.24 12.06
CA GLN A 85 5.18 14.01 13.15
C GLN A 85 5.34 15.53 12.97
N ASP A 86 5.49 15.99 11.72
CA ASP A 86 5.67 17.40 11.37
C ASP A 86 4.72 17.80 10.23
N THR A 87 3.82 18.73 10.51
CA THR A 87 2.85 19.26 9.53
C THR A 87 3.48 20.07 8.40
N LYS A 88 4.74 20.52 8.54
CA LYS A 88 5.45 21.25 7.47
C LYS A 88 5.61 20.40 6.22
N ILE A 89 5.59 19.06 6.35
CA ILE A 89 5.62 18.13 5.22
C ILE A 89 4.43 18.31 4.27
N LEU A 90 3.33 18.95 4.70
CA LEU A 90 2.17 19.24 3.88
C LEU A 90 2.34 20.48 2.99
N SER A 91 3.43 21.23 3.16
CA SER A 91 3.67 22.46 2.40
C SER A 91 3.64 22.17 0.89
N PRO A 92 2.84 22.93 0.11
CA PRO A 92 2.77 22.78 -1.34
C PRO A 92 3.97 23.42 -2.05
N HIS A 93 4.78 24.20 -1.34
CA HIS A 93 5.89 24.97 -1.92
C HIS A 93 7.27 24.34 -1.69
N GLY A 94 7.34 23.26 -0.90
CA GLY A 94 8.58 22.51 -0.68
C GLY A 94 8.73 21.39 -1.71
N VAL A 95 9.62 21.56 -2.70
CA VAL A 95 9.95 20.49 -3.65
C VAL A 95 10.49 19.24 -2.91
N ASP A 96 11.31 19.48 -1.88
CA ASP A 96 11.83 18.41 -1.02
C ASP A 96 10.73 17.73 -0.19
N SER A 97 9.69 18.49 0.20
CA SER A 97 8.56 17.94 0.94
C SER A 97 7.76 16.96 0.09
N GLU A 98 7.53 17.26 -1.19
CA GLU A 98 6.82 16.34 -2.09
C GLU A 98 7.63 15.07 -2.37
N ALA A 99 8.91 15.21 -2.66
CA ALA A 99 9.80 14.07 -2.85
C ALA A 99 9.82 13.16 -1.61
N LEU A 100 9.89 13.76 -0.41
CA LEU A 100 9.89 13.00 0.85
C LEU A 100 8.55 12.29 1.11
N ARG A 101 7.41 12.94 0.83
CA ARG A 101 6.08 12.30 0.89
C ARG A 101 6.01 11.07 -0.01
N VAL A 102 6.52 11.19 -1.24
CA VAL A 102 6.55 10.09 -2.21
C VAL A 102 7.45 8.96 -1.73
N THR A 103 8.65 9.26 -1.23
CA THR A 103 9.56 8.24 -0.69
C THR A 103 8.94 7.48 0.49
N ILE A 104 8.34 8.18 1.45
CA ILE A 104 7.66 7.54 2.59
C ILE A 104 6.53 6.63 2.09
N PHE A 105 5.72 7.12 1.15
CA PHE A 105 4.65 6.34 0.55
C PHE A 105 5.16 5.09 -0.18
N GLU A 106 6.23 5.20 -0.96
CA GLU A 106 6.88 4.09 -1.66
C GLU A 106 7.37 3.01 -0.70
N GLU A 107 8.02 3.41 0.39
CA GLU A 107 8.59 2.45 1.35
C GLU A 107 7.51 1.71 2.13
N TYR A 108 6.43 2.41 2.49
CA TYR A 108 5.26 1.78 3.08
C TYR A 108 4.56 0.84 2.11
N ALA A 109 4.41 1.25 0.85
CA ALA A 109 3.84 0.39 -0.18
C ALA A 109 4.67 -0.87 -0.38
N ASN A 110 6.00 -0.74 -0.44
CA ASN A 110 6.90 -1.86 -0.63
C ASN A 110 6.83 -2.88 0.53
N ALA A 111 6.81 -2.39 1.78
CA ALA A 111 6.60 -3.25 2.93
C ALA A 111 5.23 -3.95 2.91
N GLY A 112 4.17 -3.20 2.57
CA GLY A 112 2.83 -3.73 2.42
C GLY A 112 2.72 -4.80 1.32
N LEU A 113 3.41 -4.63 0.19
CA LEU A 113 3.47 -5.63 -0.87
C LEU A 113 4.19 -6.90 -0.40
N ALA A 114 5.31 -6.78 0.30
CA ALA A 114 6.01 -7.93 0.88
C ALA A 114 5.15 -8.67 1.93
N ARG A 115 4.27 -7.97 2.63
CA ARG A 115 3.27 -8.57 3.51
C ARG A 115 2.18 -9.28 2.72
N LEU A 116 1.58 -8.61 1.74
CA LEU A 116 0.53 -9.19 0.92
C LEU A 116 0.98 -10.44 0.20
N GLU A 117 2.19 -10.43 -0.36
CA GLU A 117 2.76 -11.60 -1.03
C GLU A 117 2.85 -12.81 -0.09
N ARG A 118 3.20 -12.60 1.19
CA ARG A 118 3.20 -13.66 2.21
C ARG A 118 1.79 -14.13 2.55
N GLU A 119 0.83 -13.22 2.71
CA GLU A 119 -0.55 -13.52 3.09
C GLU A 119 -1.37 -14.17 1.97
N LEU A 120 -1.05 -13.87 0.71
CA LEU A 120 -1.70 -14.42 -0.48
C LEU A 120 -0.98 -15.67 -1.00
N ARG A 121 0.12 -16.09 -0.35
CA ARG A 121 0.88 -17.27 -0.79
C ARG A 121 0.00 -18.52 -0.74
N GLY A 122 -0.17 -19.17 -1.88
CA GLY A 122 -1.00 -20.36 -2.01
C GLY A 122 -2.51 -20.09 -2.11
N ALA A 123 -2.94 -18.82 -2.10
CA ALA A 123 -4.32 -18.47 -2.39
C ALA A 123 -4.60 -18.61 -3.89
N VAL A 124 -5.73 -19.25 -4.23
CA VAL A 124 -6.21 -19.38 -5.62
C VAL A 124 -7.02 -18.14 -6.02
N ASP A 125 -7.79 -17.58 -5.09
CA ASP A 125 -8.54 -16.33 -5.27
C ASP A 125 -8.03 -15.25 -4.30
N TYR A 126 -7.41 -14.21 -4.86
CA TYR A 126 -6.88 -13.09 -4.08
C TYR A 126 -7.99 -12.18 -3.54
N THR A 127 -9.14 -12.12 -4.19
CA THR A 127 -10.28 -11.30 -3.75
C THR A 127 -10.85 -11.85 -2.44
N GLU A 128 -11.08 -13.17 -2.36
CA GLU A 128 -11.55 -13.80 -1.13
C GLU A 128 -10.55 -13.61 0.01
N ARG A 129 -9.26 -13.81 -0.26
CA ARG A 129 -8.23 -13.67 0.76
C ARG A 129 -8.08 -12.23 1.25
N LEU A 130 -8.15 -11.24 0.37
CA LEU A 130 -8.17 -9.83 0.77
C LEU A 130 -9.42 -9.48 1.58
N LEU A 131 -10.59 -10.02 1.22
CA LEU A 131 -11.82 -9.82 1.98
C LEU A 131 -11.70 -10.38 3.40
N LEU A 132 -11.05 -11.53 3.58
CA LEU A 132 -10.74 -12.08 4.90
C LEU A 132 -9.81 -11.17 5.72
N ILE A 133 -8.74 -10.65 5.10
CA ILE A 133 -7.80 -9.71 5.76
C ILE A 133 -8.55 -8.45 6.23
N ILE A 134 -9.36 -7.85 5.36
CA ILE A 134 -10.16 -6.66 5.69
C ILE A 134 -11.19 -6.96 6.78
N SER A 135 -11.84 -8.13 6.71
CA SER A 135 -12.81 -8.58 7.70
C SER A 135 -12.18 -8.70 9.09
N GLN A 136 -10.98 -9.29 9.18
CA GLN A 136 -10.23 -9.38 10.44
C GLN A 136 -9.90 -8.00 11.02
N GLU A 137 -9.52 -7.05 10.17
CA GLU A 137 -9.25 -5.67 10.61
C GLU A 137 -10.52 -4.96 11.11
N ARG A 138 -11.67 -5.19 10.47
CA ARG A 138 -12.95 -4.63 10.91
C ARG A 138 -13.40 -5.15 12.28
N PHE A 139 -13.15 -6.42 12.58
CA PHE A 139 -13.63 -7.06 13.82
C PHE A 139 -12.62 -7.02 14.98
N ARG A 140 -11.37 -6.59 14.74
CA ARG A 140 -10.32 -6.51 15.77
C ARG A 140 -10.67 -5.57 16.94
N GLU A 141 -11.47 -4.53 16.71
CA GLU A 141 -11.85 -3.59 17.77
C GLU A 141 -13.00 -4.09 18.66
N ILE A 142 -13.75 -5.11 18.24
CA ILE A 142 -14.86 -5.63 19.06
C ILE A 142 -14.34 -6.52 20.19
N THR A 143 -13.18 -7.17 20.05
CA THR A 143 -12.64 -8.10 21.06
C THR A 143 -11.65 -7.46 22.04
N ALA A 144 -11.21 -6.22 21.80
CA ALA A 144 -10.24 -5.55 22.67
C ALA A 144 -10.85 -5.02 23.98
N THR A 145 -12.17 -5.04 24.11
CA THR A 145 -12.86 -4.82 25.39
C THR A 145 -13.56 -6.10 25.81
N THR A 146 -12.90 -6.83 26.71
CA THR A 146 -13.45 -7.88 27.58
C THR A 146 -14.18 -9.05 26.89
N GLU A 147 -13.44 -10.06 26.42
CA GLU A 147 -13.77 -11.47 26.69
C GLU A 147 -12.68 -12.42 26.14
N PHE A 148 -12.51 -13.54 26.84
CA PHE A 148 -11.48 -14.56 26.62
C PHE A 148 -11.64 -15.22 25.24
N ASP A 149 -10.63 -15.12 24.36
CA ASP A 149 -10.67 -15.67 23.00
C ASP A 149 -10.27 -17.16 22.97
N LEU A 150 -11.26 -18.04 22.75
CA LEU A 150 -11.11 -19.50 22.66
C LEU A 150 -10.54 -19.96 21.31
N GLY A 151 -10.43 -19.09 20.31
CA GLY A 151 -9.85 -19.40 19.00
C GLY A 151 -8.34 -19.69 19.04
N ARG A 152 -7.70 -19.49 20.20
CA ARG A 152 -6.27 -19.74 20.40
C ARG A 152 -5.92 -21.19 20.76
N PHE A 153 -6.93 -22.05 20.95
CA PHE A 153 -6.79 -23.43 21.41
C PHE A 153 -7.33 -24.48 20.43
N LEU A 154 -7.65 -24.09 19.19
CA LEU A 154 -8.02 -24.99 18.10
C LEU A 154 -6.94 -25.01 17.02
#